data_AF-G1QD86-F1
#
_entry.id   AF-G1QD86-F1
#
_cell.length_a   1.000
_cell.length_b   1.000
_cell.length_c   1.000
_cell.angle_alpha   90.00
_cell.angle_beta   90.00
_cell.angle_gamma   90.00
#
_symmetry.space_group_name_H-M   'P 1'
#
loop_
_entity.id
_entity.type
_entity.pdbx_description
1 polymer ?
#
loop_
_entity_poly.entity_id
_entity_poly.type
_entity_poly.pdbx_seq_one_letter_code
_entity_poly.pdbx_strand_id
1 'polypeptide(L)' 'ASDCAVITGACERDAQCGPGTCCAVSLWLRGLRMCTPLGREGEACHPGSHK' A
#
# COMPACT_ATOMS: atom_id res chain seq x y z
N ALA A 1 -8.58 -16.00 24.20
CA ALA A 1 -8.22 -16.27 22.79
C ALA A 1 -8.00 -14.93 22.12
N SER A 2 -6.87 -14.73 21.45
CA SER A 2 -6.60 -13.47 20.73
C SER A 2 -7.19 -13.62 19.33
N ASP A 3 -8.17 -12.79 18.97
CA ASP A 3 -8.67 -12.73 17.59
C ASP A 3 -7.60 -12.04 16.73
N CYS A 4 -6.99 -12.81 15.83
CA CYS A 4 -6.07 -12.26 14.83
C CYS A 4 -6.88 -11.79 13.62
N ALA A 5 -6.86 -10.50 13.33
CA ALA A 5 -7.40 -9.98 12.08
C ALA A 5 -6.46 -10.37 10.91
N VAL A 6 -6.98 -11.09 9.92
CA VAL A 6 -6.28 -11.35 8.67
C VAL A 6 -6.46 -10.13 7.76
N ILE A 7 -5.38 -9.36 7.56
CA ILE A 7 -5.39 -8.21 6.65
C ILE A 7 -5.01 -8.70 5.25
N THR A 8 -6.01 -8.87 4.38
CA THR A 8 -5.78 -9.16 2.96
C THR A 8 -5.19 -7.93 2.27
N GLY A 9 -4.19 -8.11 1.40
CA GLY A 9 -3.57 -7.01 0.65
C GLY A 9 -2.35 -6.36 1.33
N ALA A 10 -1.86 -6.90 2.45
CA ALA A 10 -0.55 -6.54 2.99
C ALA A 10 0.58 -6.99 2.05
N CYS A 11 1.66 -6.21 1.98
CA CYS A 11 2.78 -6.46 1.07
C CYS A 11 4.09 -5.95 1.68
N GLU A 12 5.22 -6.40 1.15
CA GLU A 12 6.53 -5.83 1.45
C GLU A 12 7.16 -5.17 0.21
N ARG A 13 6.82 -5.69 -0.98
CA ARG A 13 7.33 -5.23 -2.27
C ARG A 13 6.23 -5.23 -3.33
N ASP A 14 6.37 -4.38 -4.34
CA ASP A 14 5.39 -4.18 -5.42
C ASP A 14 5.04 -5.46 -6.19
N ALA A 15 6.00 -6.40 -6.31
CA ALA A 15 5.78 -7.68 -7.00
C ALA A 15 4.71 -8.57 -6.34
N GLN A 16 4.32 -8.29 -5.09
CA GLN A 16 3.23 -8.99 -4.41
C GLN A 16 1.85 -8.39 -4.76
N CYS A 17 1.83 -7.22 -5.38
CA CYS A 17 0.64 -6.48 -5.75
C CYS A 17 0.30 -6.67 -7.23
N GLY A 18 -0.97 -6.44 -7.58
CA GLY A 18 -1.45 -6.58 -8.94
C GLY A 18 -1.05 -5.40 -9.85
N PRO A 19 -1.23 -5.56 -11.18
CA PRO A 19 -1.04 -4.46 -12.13
C PRO A 19 -1.88 -3.23 -11.73
N GLY A 20 -1.29 -2.04 -11.84
CA GLY A 20 -1.97 -0.78 -11.45
C GLY A 20 -1.95 -0.47 -9.95
N THR A 21 -1.27 -1.28 -9.14
CA THR A 21 -1.07 -1.06 -7.70
C THR A 21 0.42 -1.11 -7.33
N CYS A 22 0.79 -0.53 -6.19
CA CYS A 22 2.12 -0.61 -5.60
C CYS A 22 2.04 -0.85 -4.08
N CYS A 23 3.16 -1.20 -3.46
CA CYS A 23 3.26 -1.50 -2.04
C CYS A 23 3.61 -0.24 -1.22
N ALA A 24 2.57 0.47 -0.77
CA ALA A 24 2.70 1.75 -0.06
C ALA A 24 2.54 1.60 1.46
N VAL A 25 3.18 2.51 2.21
CA VAL A 25 3.04 2.57 3.67
C VAL A 25 1.65 3.06 4.07
N SER A 26 1.07 2.45 5.11
CA SER A 26 -0.18 2.93 5.69
C SER A 26 0.05 4.22 6.49
N LEU A 27 -0.77 5.24 6.23
CA LEU A 27 -0.75 6.50 6.99
C LEU A 27 -1.36 6.33 8.40
N TRP A 28 -2.22 5.32 8.58
CA TRP A 28 -3.00 5.12 9.81
C TRP A 28 -2.36 4.07 10.73
N LEU A 29 -1.66 3.09 10.17
CA LEU A 29 -1.07 1.97 10.89
C LEU A 29 0.44 1.92 10.67
N ARG A 30 1.19 2.24 11.72
CA ARG A 30 2.66 2.22 11.67
C ARG A 30 3.16 0.80 11.38
N GLY A 31 4.18 0.70 10.52
CA GLY A 31 4.81 -0.59 10.20
C GLY A 31 4.01 -1.50 9.28
N LEU A 32 2.82 -1.07 8.81
CA LEU A 32 2.04 -1.82 7.84
C LEU A 32 2.18 -1.19 6.45
N ARG A 33 2.35 -2.04 5.44
CA ARG A 33 2.30 -1.69 4.03
C ARG A 33 1.20 -2.48 3.34
N MET A 34 0.54 -1.85 2.38
CA MET A 34 -0.62 -2.41 1.70
C MET A 34 -0.53 -2.11 0.21
N CYS A 35 -1.04 -3.04 -0.61
CA CYS A 35 -1.24 -2.79 -2.02
C CYS A 35 -2.22 -1.63 -2.21
N THR A 36 -1.74 -0.54 -2.77
CA THR A 36 -2.46 0.72 -2.96
C THR A 36 -2.50 1.04 -4.46
N PRO A 37 -3.60 1.56 -5.00
CA PRO A 37 -3.67 1.99 -6.39
C PRO A 37 -2.61 3.06 -6.72
N LEU A 38 -2.05 3.00 -7.92
CA LEU A 38 -1.23 4.10 -8.43
C LEU A 38 -2.07 5.36 -8.59
N GLY A 39 -1.48 6.51 -8.24
CA GLY A 39 -2.13 7.80 -8.41
C GLY A 39 -2.42 8.13 -9.88
N ARG A 40 -3.48 8.90 -10.11
CA ARG A 40 -3.90 9.40 -11.42
C ARG A 40 -3.44 10.84 -11.62
N GLU A 41 -3.49 11.31 -12.87
CA GLU A 41 -3.20 12.70 -13.19
C GLU A 41 -4.12 13.65 -12.39
N GLY A 42 -3.52 14.68 -11.78
CA GLY A 42 -4.23 15.65 -10.94
C GLY A 42 -4.47 15.21 -9.49
N GLU A 43 -4.17 13.95 -9.13
CA GLU A 43 -4.25 13.50 -7.74
C GLU A 43 -3.04 13.97 -6.92
N ALA A 44 -3.26 14.19 -5.63
CA ALA A 44 -2.19 14.53 -4.70
C ALA A 44 -1.22 13.35 -4.57
N CYS A 45 0.06 13.62 -4.75
CA CYS A 45 1.13 12.65 -4.56
C CYS A 45 2.17 13.18 -3.58
N HIS A 46 2.85 12.27 -2.89
CA HIS A 46 4.00 12.63 -2.08
C HIS A 46 5.22 12.85 -2.99
N PRO A 47 6.03 13.92 -2.83
CA PRO A 47 7.13 14.23 -3.74
C PRO A 47 8.21 13.14 -3.86
N GLY A 48 8.37 12.33 -2.80
CA GLY A 48 9.29 11.18 -2.79
C GLY A 48 8.72 9.89 -3.40
N SER A 49 7.45 9.90 -3.83
CA SER A 49 6.85 8.76 -4.53
C SER A 49 7.23 8.82 -6.00
N HIS A 50 8.08 7.88 -6.42
CA HIS A 50 8.44 7.69 -7.82
C HIS A 50 7.64 6.52 -8.40
N LYS A 51 7.33 6.61 -9.70
CA LYS A 51 6.74 5.53 -10.47
C LYS A 51 7.78 4.46 -10.78
#